data_AF-A0A1Y0N483-F1
#
_entry.id   AF-A0A1Y0N483-F1
#
_cell.length_a   1.000
_cell.length_b   1.000
_cell.length_c   1.000
_cell.angle_alpha   90.00
_cell.angle_beta   90.00
_cell.angle_gamma   90.00
#
_symmetry.space_group_name_H-M   'P 1'
#
loop_
_entity.id
_entity.type
_entity.pdbx_description
1 polymer ?
#
loop_
_entity_poly.entity_id
_entity_poly.type
_entity_poly.pdbx_seq_one_letter_code
_entity_poly.pdbx_strand_id
1 'polypeptide(L)'
;MVTPTHSKAATPAAHAGSENDIIEDMLSLVLAMAPGFTAELAKQADKQIRAKWAGDRPYIARRSGEGSSERNAQIKADYLRGERIALLERRYKVSRSRLWQIIKS
;
A
#
# COMPACT_ATOMS: atom_id res chain seq x y z
N MET A 1 28.99 -33.35 34.21
CA MET A 1 27.82 -32.53 33.83
C MET A 1 28.30 -31.47 32.87
N VAL A 2 27.96 -31.58 31.59
CA VAL A 2 28.38 -30.64 30.54
C VAL A 2 27.16 -29.83 30.15
N THR A 3 27.15 -28.54 30.48
CA THR A 3 26.12 -27.59 30.05
C THR A 3 26.45 -27.11 28.63
N PRO A 4 25.51 -27.17 27.68
CA PRO A 4 25.70 -26.55 26.38
C PRO A 4 25.41 -25.05 26.46
N THR A 5 26.44 -24.24 26.20
CA THR A 5 26.33 -22.80 25.96
C THR A 5 25.64 -22.57 24.62
N HIS A 6 24.36 -22.20 24.62
CA HIS A 6 23.70 -21.72 23.42
C HIS A 6 24.09 -20.26 23.16
N SER A 7 25.01 -20.08 22.21
CA SER A 7 25.34 -18.79 21.61
C SER A 7 24.12 -18.25 20.87
N LYS A 8 23.54 -17.16 21.36
CA LYS A 8 22.38 -16.48 20.76
C LYS A 8 22.83 -15.78 19.47
N ALA A 9 22.46 -16.38 18.33
CA ALA A 9 22.63 -15.76 17.02
C ALA A 9 21.96 -14.38 16.99
N ALA A 10 22.67 -13.40 16.43
CA ALA A 10 22.22 -12.03 16.30
C ALA A 10 20.91 -11.94 15.52
N THR A 11 19.87 -11.50 16.21
CA THR A 11 18.59 -11.08 15.62
C THR A 11 18.86 -9.95 14.62
N PRO A 12 18.50 -10.06 13.33
CA PRO A 12 18.52 -8.91 12.45
C PRO A 12 17.47 -7.94 12.96
N ALA A 13 17.89 -6.67 13.14
CA ALA A 13 17.14 -5.63 13.82
C ALA A 13 15.66 -5.60 13.38
N ALA A 14 14.79 -6.08 14.27
CA ALA A 14 13.35 -5.92 14.16
C ALA A 14 13.07 -4.43 14.04
N HIS A 15 12.71 -3.98 12.84
CA HIS A 15 12.12 -2.66 12.67
C HIS A 15 10.77 -2.72 13.37
N ALA A 16 10.61 -1.91 14.42
CA ALA A 16 9.36 -1.79 15.15
C ALA A 16 8.32 -1.19 14.21
N GLY A 17 7.55 -2.05 13.53
CA GLY A 17 6.41 -1.63 12.74
C GLY A 17 5.48 -0.79 13.62
N SER A 18 5.24 0.45 13.21
CA SER A 18 4.22 1.28 13.83
C SER A 18 2.85 0.71 13.50
N GLU A 19 2.10 0.27 14.52
CA GLU A 19 0.70 -0.16 14.38
C GLU A 19 -0.20 0.95 13.76
N ASN A 20 0.29 2.20 13.77
CA ASN A 20 -0.38 3.36 13.21
C ASN A 20 -0.02 3.65 11.74
N ASP A 21 1.01 3.03 11.17
CA ASP A 21 1.40 3.23 9.76
C ASP A 21 1.47 1.91 9.00
N ILE A 22 0.47 1.70 8.13
CA ILE A 22 0.33 0.49 7.33
C ILE A 22 1.49 0.25 6.36
N ILE A 23 2.17 1.30 5.89
CA ILE A 23 3.32 1.16 4.99
C ILE A 23 4.51 0.61 5.76
N GLU A 24 4.75 1.11 6.98
CA GLU A 24 5.83 0.60 7.83
C GLU A 24 5.59 -0.85 8.25
N ASP A 25 4.35 -1.20 8.59
CA ASP A 25 3.99 -2.58 8.92
C ASP A 25 4.24 -3.53 7.74
N MET A 26 3.76 -3.19 6.53
CA MET A 26 4.00 -3.99 5.33
C MET A 26 5.50 -4.15 5.00
N LEU A 27 6.29 -3.08 5.11
CA LEU A 27 7.74 -3.14 4.82
C LEU A 27 8.49 -3.97 5.87
N SER A 28 8.06 -3.90 7.14
CA SER A 28 8.64 -4.70 8.23
C SER A 28 8.40 -6.20 8.02
N LEU A 29 7.19 -6.56 7.58
CA LEU A 29 6.85 -7.94 7.20
C LEU A 29 7.74 -8.44 6.04
N VAL A 30 7.93 -7.62 5.00
CA VAL A 30 8.78 -7.98 3.85
C VAL A 30 10.24 -8.15 4.26
N LEU A 31 10.78 -7.25 5.09
CA LEU A 31 12.15 -7.35 5.61
C LEU A 31 12.37 -8.63 6.43
N ALA A 32 11.38 -9.06 7.20
CA ALA A 32 11.47 -10.29 7.99
C ALA A 32 11.45 -11.56 7.10
N MET A 33 10.77 -11.51 5.95
CA MET A 33 10.60 -12.65 5.06
C MET A 33 11.66 -12.77 3.97
N ALA A 34 12.35 -11.67 3.63
CA ALA A 34 13.27 -11.61 2.50
C ALA A 34 14.66 -11.13 2.93
N PRO A 35 15.63 -12.03 3.17
CA PRO A 35 16.99 -11.66 3.58
C PRO A 35 17.77 -10.86 2.53
N GLY A 36 17.31 -10.82 1.27
CA GLY A 36 17.86 -9.96 0.22
C GLY A 36 17.20 -8.58 0.12
N PHE A 37 16.14 -8.31 0.87
CA PHE A 37 15.49 -7.01 0.91
C PHE A 37 16.22 -6.14 1.94
N THR A 38 16.96 -5.14 1.45
CA THR A 38 17.78 -4.29 2.33
C THR A 38 16.98 -3.12 2.88
N ALA A 39 17.45 -2.52 3.96
CA ALA A 39 16.85 -1.31 4.53
C ALA A 39 16.83 -0.13 3.53
N GLU A 40 17.80 -0.05 2.62
CA GLU A 40 17.83 0.99 1.58
C GLU A 40 16.73 0.76 0.51
N LEU A 41 16.48 -0.49 0.12
CA LEU A 41 15.34 -0.82 -0.75
C LEU A 41 14.01 -0.51 -0.06
N ALA A 42 13.89 -0.76 1.24
CA ALA A 42 12.70 -0.42 2.01
C ALA A 42 12.44 1.10 2.03
N LYS A 43 13.47 1.92 2.26
CA LYS A 43 13.35 3.40 2.18
C LYS A 43 12.94 3.88 0.79
N GLN A 44 13.51 3.29 -0.26
CA GLN A 44 13.15 3.64 -1.63
C GLN A 44 11.70 3.26 -1.96
N ALA A 45 11.24 2.12 -1.46
CA ALA A 45 9.85 1.67 -1.59
C ALA A 45 8.89 2.61 -0.84
N ASP A 46 9.18 2.95 0.42
CA ASP A 46 8.40 3.90 1.22
C ASP A 46 8.19 5.22 0.48
N LYS A 47 9.29 5.83 -0.01
CA LYS A 47 9.23 7.09 -0.75
C LYS A 47 8.32 6.99 -1.99
N GLN A 48 8.41 5.90 -2.74
CA GLN A 48 7.57 5.70 -3.94
C GLN A 48 6.10 5.47 -3.60
N ILE A 49 5.82 4.66 -2.57
CA ILE A 49 4.45 4.38 -2.13
C ILE A 49 3.81 5.67 -1.62
N ARG A 50 4.48 6.44 -0.77
CA ARG A 50 3.97 7.72 -0.27
C ARG A 50 3.81 8.75 -1.39
N ALA A 51 4.76 8.86 -2.32
CA ALA A 51 4.59 9.76 -3.47
C ALA A 51 3.34 9.43 -4.32
N LYS A 52 2.94 8.16 -4.36
CA LYS A 52 1.80 7.70 -5.14
C LYS A 52 0.46 7.75 -4.39
N TRP A 53 0.47 7.52 -3.08
CA TRP A 53 -0.75 7.27 -2.30
C TRP A 53 -0.94 8.19 -1.08
N ALA A 54 0.05 9.01 -0.72
CA ALA A 54 -0.07 9.91 0.43
C ALA A 54 -1.23 10.89 0.24
N GLY A 55 -2.01 11.10 1.30
CA GLY A 55 -3.20 11.96 1.30
C GLY A 55 -4.46 11.29 0.74
N ASP A 56 -4.35 10.16 0.03
CA ASP A 56 -5.50 9.36 -0.37
C ASP A 56 -5.90 8.39 0.75
N ARG A 57 -7.14 7.89 0.70
CA ARG A 57 -7.63 6.80 1.57
C ARG A 57 -7.68 5.49 0.76
N PRO A 58 -6.55 4.79 0.60
CA PRO A 58 -6.51 3.54 -0.16
C PRO A 58 -7.34 2.46 0.55
N TYR A 59 -8.08 1.69 -0.25
CA TYR A 59 -8.79 0.51 0.21
C TYR A 59 -7.88 -0.71 0.03
N ILE A 60 -7.73 -1.51 1.08
CA ILE A 60 -7.02 -2.79 1.03
C ILE A 60 -8.08 -3.89 1.08
N ALA A 61 -8.18 -4.64 0.00
CA ALA A 61 -9.13 -5.74 -0.12
C ALA A 61 -8.71 -6.93 0.76
N ARG A 62 -9.69 -7.70 1.25
CA ARG A 62 -9.41 -8.92 2.03
C ARG A 62 -8.87 -10.05 1.16
N ARG A 63 -9.27 -10.10 -0.11
CA ARG A 63 -8.77 -11.04 -1.12
C ARG A 63 -8.29 -10.31 -2.36
N SER A 64 -7.30 -10.89 -3.04
CA SER A 64 -6.88 -10.38 -4.34
C SER A 64 -8.04 -10.41 -5.34
N GLY A 65 -8.23 -9.32 -6.08
CA GLY A 65 -9.33 -9.16 -7.04
C GLY A 65 -10.69 -8.80 -6.42
N GLU A 66 -10.81 -8.79 -5.09
CA GLU A 66 -11.99 -8.29 -4.40
C GLU A 66 -11.95 -6.75 -4.37
N GLY A 67 -13.11 -6.10 -4.54
CA GLY A 67 -13.19 -4.65 -4.37
C GLY A 67 -13.03 -3.81 -5.65
N SER A 68 -13.59 -4.24 -6.79
CA SER A 68 -14.20 -3.22 -7.65
C SER A 68 -15.33 -2.59 -6.82
N SER A 69 -15.01 -1.56 -6.03
CA SER A 69 -16.06 -0.89 -5.27
C SER A 69 -17.14 -0.48 -6.26
N GLU A 70 -18.41 -0.69 -5.94
CA GLU A 70 -19.53 -0.28 -6.81
C GLU A 70 -19.35 1.16 -7.28
N ARG A 71 -18.75 2.01 -6.42
CA ARG A 71 -18.29 3.36 -6.74
C ARG A 71 -17.33 3.42 -7.94
N ASN A 72 -16.31 2.56 -8.01
CA ASN A 72 -15.37 2.54 -9.14
C ASN A 72 -16.07 2.10 -10.44
N ALA A 73 -16.96 1.10 -10.36
CA ALA A 73 -17.78 0.69 -11.50
C ALA A 73 -18.68 1.85 -11.97
N GLN A 74 -19.28 2.57 -11.02
CA GLN A 74 -20.09 3.76 -11.30
C GLN A 74 -19.28 4.91 -11.90
N ILE A 75 -18.05 5.17 -11.40
CA ILE A 75 -17.13 6.16 -11.96
C ILE A 75 -16.80 5.82 -13.42
N LYS A 76 -16.50 4.56 -13.72
CA LYS A 76 -16.26 4.11 -15.10
C LYS A 76 -17.49 4.30 -15.98
N ALA A 77 -18.67 3.91 -15.49
CA ALA A 77 -19.92 4.04 -16.22
C ALA A 77 -20.31 5.52 -16.47
N ASP A 78 -20.11 6.40 -15.50
CA ASP A 78 -20.35 7.85 -15.63
C ASP A 78 -19.36 8.46 -16.65
N TYR A 79 -18.07 8.08 -16.59
CA TYR A 79 -17.06 8.54 -17.56
C TYR A 79 -17.37 8.07 -18.99
N LEU A 80 -17.77 6.82 -19.18
CA LEU A 80 -18.17 6.27 -20.48
C LEU A 80 -19.44 6.92 -21.05
N ARG A 81 -20.30 7.48 -20.18
CA ARG A 81 -21.45 8.30 -20.57
C ARG A 81 -21.06 9.74 -21.00
N GLY A 82 -19.78 10.10 -20.93
CA GLY A 82 -19.27 11.40 -21.35
C GLY A 82 -19.19 12.45 -20.23
N GLU A 83 -19.37 12.06 -18.97
CA GLU A 83 -19.24 12.98 -17.84
C GLU A 83 -17.81 13.54 -17.74
N ARG A 84 -17.69 14.85 -17.45
CA ARG A 84 -16.38 15.51 -17.36
C ARG A 84 -15.65 15.12 -16.07
N ILE A 85 -14.34 14.91 -16.15
CA ILE A 85 -13.48 14.55 -15.00
C ILE A 85 -13.67 15.50 -13.80
N ALA A 86 -13.74 16.82 -14.04
CA ALA A 86 -13.95 17.80 -12.97
C ALA A 86 -15.27 17.62 -12.21
N LEU A 87 -16.32 17.11 -12.87
CA LEU A 87 -17.59 16.77 -12.23
C LEU A 87 -17.43 15.52 -11.37
N LEU A 88 -16.75 14.49 -11.89
CA LEU A 88 -16.49 13.24 -11.17
C LEU A 88 -15.65 13.47 -9.91
N GLU A 89 -14.66 14.37 -9.96
CA GLU A 89 -13.85 14.75 -8.80
C GLU A 89 -14.73 15.26 -7.65
N ARG A 90 -15.66 16.17 -7.97
CA ARG A 90 -16.59 16.75 -6.98
C ARG A 90 -17.61 15.73 -6.49
N ARG A 91 -18.20 14.94 -7.41
CA ARG A 91 -19.26 13.95 -7.11
C ARG A 91 -18.72 12.83 -6.21
N TYR A 92 -17.56 12.29 -6.52
CA TYR A 92 -17.00 11.13 -5.82
C TYR A 92 -15.97 11.50 -4.75
N LYS A 93 -15.56 12.77 -4.67
CA LYS A 93 -14.52 13.27 -3.75
C LYS A 93 -13.21 12.49 -3.91
N VAL A 94 -12.82 12.28 -5.17
CA VAL A 94 -11.62 11.53 -5.57
C VAL A 94 -10.70 12.48 -6.33
N SER A 95 -9.39 12.40 -6.06
CA SER A 95 -8.39 13.21 -6.78
C SER A 95 -8.40 12.90 -8.27
N ARG A 96 -8.00 13.89 -9.09
CA ARG A 96 -7.89 13.73 -10.55
C ARG A 96 -7.05 12.51 -10.94
N SER A 97 -5.90 12.37 -10.30
CA SER A 97 -4.96 11.28 -10.52
C SER A 97 -5.60 9.93 -10.22
N ARG A 98 -6.35 9.84 -9.12
CA ARG A 98 -7.03 8.61 -8.72
C ARG A 98 -8.21 8.26 -9.65
N LEU A 99 -8.94 9.24 -10.16
CA LEU A 99 -9.95 8.99 -11.20
C LEU A 99 -9.32 8.39 -12.46
N TRP A 100 -8.21 8.93 -12.94
CA TRP A 100 -7.50 8.38 -14.09
C TRP A 100 -6.98 6.96 -13.84
N GLN A 101 -6.51 6.66 -12.63
CA GLN A 101 -6.14 5.28 -12.26
C GLN A 101 -7.36 4.36 -12.32
N ILE A 102 -8.51 4.78 -11.79
CA ILE A 102 -9.74 3.99 -11.81
C ILE A 102 -10.24 3.77 -13.25
N ILE A 103 -10.18 4.78 -14.11
CA ILE A 103 -10.63 4.70 -15.50
C ILE A 103 -9.72 3.78 -16.33
N LYS A 104 -8.40 3.77 -16.05
CA LYS A 104 -7.41 2.99 -16.80
C LYS A 104 -7.13 1.59 -16.25
N SER A 105 -7.57 1.29 -15.01
CA SER A 105 -7.52 -0.07 -14.42
C SER A 105 -8.60 -0.97 -15.01
#